data_AF-A0A0Q7G674-F1
#
_entry.id   AF-A0A0Q7G674-F1
#
_cell.length_a   1.000
_cell.length_b   1.000
_cell.length_c   1.000
_cell.angle_alpha   90.00
_cell.angle_beta   90.00
_cell.angle_gamma   90.00
#
_symmetry.space_group_name_H-M   'P 1'
#
loop_
_entity.id
_entity.type
_entity.pdbx_description
1 polymer ?
#
loop_
_entity_poly.entity_id
_entity_poly.type
_entity_poly.pdbx_seq_one_letter_code
_entity_poly.pdbx_strand_id
1 'polypeptide(L)'
;MEKHVVLKPESAEYLFDTVLAFYYFHEVGHLLAKDLPFDNSISEEVFCDDFSIDLLLSNCKTDELKWRKRGIALGLTLMNVIGMHTGFYDGLDHPFAYDRILNSLEKKIDKDDDELWGWVTALFALHMTENNIEQPTKEFENFNQAVTVYRNILEEHRLSYKK
;
A
#
# COMPACT_ATOMS: atom_id res chain seq x y z
N MET A 1 -11.61 -3.19 37.33
CA MET A 1 -11.82 -2.35 36.13
C MET A 1 -10.50 -2.25 35.42
N GLU A 2 -10.29 -3.05 34.38
CA GLU A 2 -9.16 -2.83 33.48
C GLU A 2 -9.36 -1.47 32.81
N LYS A 3 -8.36 -0.60 32.92
CA LYS A 3 -8.35 0.63 32.14
C LYS A 3 -8.14 0.19 30.70
N HIS A 4 -9.19 0.23 29.88
CA HIS A 4 -9.04 0.13 28.44
C HIS A 4 -8.07 1.25 28.01
N VAL A 5 -6.90 0.85 27.53
CA VAL A 5 -5.93 1.78 26.96
C VAL A 5 -6.52 2.27 25.65
N VAL A 6 -6.96 3.52 25.63
CA VAL A 6 -7.36 4.18 24.38
C VAL A 6 -6.06 4.64 23.71
N LEU A 7 -5.69 3.96 22.62
CA LEU A 7 -4.53 4.36 21.83
C LEU A 7 -4.80 5.72 21.19
N LYS A 8 -3.78 6.58 21.19
CA LYS A 8 -3.84 7.84 20.47
C LYS A 8 -3.65 7.59 18.98
N PRO A 9 -4.41 8.23 18.08
CA PRO A 9 -4.27 8.00 16.64
C PRO A 9 -2.85 8.22 16.10
N GLU A 10 -2.12 9.18 16.67
CA GLU A 10 -0.74 9.49 16.31
C GLU A 10 0.32 8.53 16.88
N SER A 11 -0.08 7.58 17.72
CA SER A 11 0.86 6.63 18.33
C SER A 11 1.35 5.57 17.33
N ALA A 12 2.57 5.08 17.56
CA ALA A 12 3.13 4.01 16.74
C ALA A 12 2.32 2.72 16.86
N GLU A 13 1.80 2.44 18.06
CA GLU A 13 0.94 1.31 18.37
C GLU A 13 -0.35 1.35 17.55
N TYR A 14 -0.98 2.52 17.42
CA TYR A 14 -2.19 2.67 16.60
C TYR A 14 -1.93 2.42 15.11
N LEU A 15 -0.80 2.91 14.60
CA LEU A 15 -0.39 2.65 13.22
C LEU A 15 -0.14 1.16 13.00
N PHE A 16 0.57 0.51 13.94
CA PHE A 16 0.86 -0.91 13.87
C PHE A 16 -0.40 -1.77 13.96
N ASP A 17 -1.33 -1.43 14.86
CA ASP A 17 -2.63 -2.10 14.96
C ASP A 17 -3.43 -1.97 13.66
N THR A 18 -3.36 -0.79 13.01
CA THR A 18 -4.00 -0.59 11.71
C THR A 18 -3.37 -1.47 10.63
N VAL A 19 -2.04 -1.62 10.63
CA VAL A 19 -1.33 -2.52 9.70
C VAL A 19 -1.76 -3.98 9.92
N LEU A 20 -1.76 -4.44 11.16
CA LEU A 20 -2.17 -5.81 11.49
C LEU A 20 -3.64 -6.07 11.13
N ALA A 21 -4.52 -5.12 11.43
CA ALA A 21 -5.92 -5.22 11.06
C ALA A 21 -6.11 -5.27 9.54
N PHE A 22 -5.33 -4.47 8.78
CA PHE A 22 -5.34 -4.51 7.33
C PHE A 22 -5.01 -5.91 6.79
N TYR A 23 -3.94 -6.54 7.31
CA TYR A 23 -3.58 -7.91 6.89
C TYR A 23 -4.63 -8.93 7.28
N TYR A 24 -5.13 -8.86 8.51
CA TYR A 24 -6.14 -9.77 8.98
C TYR A 24 -7.41 -9.71 8.12
N PHE A 25 -7.88 -8.50 7.81
CA PHE A 25 -9.07 -8.34 6.98
C PHE A 25 -8.84 -8.68 5.51
N HIS A 26 -7.62 -8.51 5.00
CA HIS A 26 -7.25 -9.00 3.68
C HIS A 26 -7.44 -10.53 3.59
N GLU A 27 -6.90 -11.28 4.56
CA GLU A 27 -7.08 -12.75 4.61
C GLU A 27 -8.55 -13.17 4.82
N VAL A 28 -9.32 -12.41 5.59
CA VAL A 28 -10.78 -12.61 5.69
C VAL A 28 -11.45 -12.37 4.33
N GLY A 29 -10.96 -11.40 3.55
CA GLY A 29 -11.37 -11.15 2.17
C GLY A 29 -11.31 -12.42 1.33
N HIS A 30 -10.22 -13.19 1.40
CA HIS A 30 -10.10 -14.47 0.68
C HIS A 30 -11.17 -15.50 1.08
N LEU A 31 -11.54 -15.55 2.36
CA LEU A 31 -12.61 -16.42 2.82
C LEU A 31 -13.97 -16.05 2.22
N LEU A 32 -14.21 -14.75 2.00
CA LEU A 32 -15.43 -14.22 1.38
C LEU A 32 -15.39 -14.31 -0.16
N ALA A 33 -14.19 -14.25 -0.73
CA ALA A 33 -13.92 -14.31 -2.15
C ALA A 33 -14.17 -15.70 -2.77
N LYS A 34 -14.12 -16.76 -1.95
CA LYS A 34 -14.14 -18.17 -2.38
C LYS A 34 -15.24 -18.54 -3.37
N ASP A 35 -16.42 -17.93 -3.27
CA ASP A 35 -17.58 -18.23 -4.12
C ASP A 35 -17.87 -17.13 -5.16
N LEU A 36 -16.99 -16.14 -5.28
CA LEU A 36 -17.14 -15.04 -6.24
C LEU A 36 -16.38 -15.35 -7.54
N PRO A 37 -16.93 -14.96 -8.71
CA PRO A 37 -16.28 -15.17 -9.99
C PRO A 37 -15.20 -14.11 -10.22
N PHE A 38 -13.93 -14.49 -10.04
CA PHE A 38 -12.76 -13.68 -10.39
C PHE A 38 -12.14 -14.15 -11.70
N ASP A 39 -11.66 -13.21 -12.52
CA ASP A 39 -11.03 -13.52 -13.81
C ASP A 39 -9.65 -14.17 -13.63
N ASN A 40 -8.97 -13.83 -12.53
CA ASN A 40 -7.68 -14.37 -12.11
C ASN A 40 -7.41 -14.07 -10.63
N SER A 41 -6.37 -14.68 -10.07
CA SER A 41 -5.87 -14.47 -8.71
C SER A 41 -5.53 -13.00 -8.41
N ILE A 42 -5.03 -12.23 -9.37
CA ILE A 42 -4.78 -10.78 -9.20
C ILE A 42 -6.08 -10.03 -8.90
N SER A 43 -7.18 -10.34 -9.59
CA SER A 43 -8.47 -9.69 -9.33
C SER A 43 -9.08 -10.07 -7.98
N GLU A 44 -8.79 -11.28 -7.48
CA GLU A 44 -9.16 -11.71 -6.13
C GLU A 44 -8.38 -10.94 -5.07
N GLU A 45 -7.07 -10.78 -5.23
CA GLU A 45 -6.20 -10.00 -4.35
C GLU A 45 -6.63 -8.52 -4.25
N VAL A 46 -6.95 -7.91 -5.40
CA VAL A 46 -7.47 -6.53 -5.44
C VAL A 46 -8.78 -6.41 -4.68
N PHE A 47 -9.68 -7.39 -4.79
CA PHE A 47 -10.90 -7.42 -4.00
C PHE A 47 -10.62 -7.51 -2.50
N CYS A 48 -9.67 -8.34 -2.09
CA CYS A 48 -9.32 -8.53 -0.68
C CYS A 48 -8.71 -7.25 -0.08
N ASP A 49 -7.86 -6.55 -0.83
CA ASP A 49 -7.35 -5.22 -0.47
C ASP A 49 -8.48 -4.20 -0.33
N ASP A 50 -9.34 -4.09 -1.36
CA ASP A 50 -10.45 -3.13 -1.38
C ASP A 50 -11.41 -3.39 -0.20
N PHE A 51 -11.73 -4.65 0.08
CA PHE A 51 -12.54 -5.06 1.22
C PHE A 51 -11.93 -4.63 2.56
N SER A 52 -10.64 -4.89 2.75
CA SER A 52 -9.92 -4.54 3.98
C SER A 52 -9.89 -3.03 4.20
N ILE A 53 -9.60 -2.26 3.15
CA ILE A 53 -9.58 -0.79 3.19
C ILE A 53 -10.96 -0.24 3.52
N ASP A 54 -12.00 -0.72 2.82
CA ASP A 54 -13.37 -0.26 3.04
C ASP A 54 -13.82 -0.54 4.48
N LEU A 55 -13.49 -1.72 5.02
CA LEU A 55 -13.83 -2.06 6.40
C LEU A 55 -13.14 -1.13 7.40
N LEU A 56 -11.84 -0.88 7.22
CA LEU A 56 -11.06 0.00 8.10
C LEU A 56 -11.48 1.47 8.03
N LEU A 57 -11.98 1.93 6.88
CA LEU A 57 -12.39 3.32 6.68
C LEU A 57 -13.88 3.56 7.02
N SER A 58 -14.75 2.56 6.88
CA SER A 58 -16.23 2.69 6.98
C SER A 58 -16.75 3.31 8.28
N ASN A 59 -16.05 3.12 9.40
CA ASN A 59 -16.44 3.64 10.72
C ASN A 59 -15.33 4.47 11.39
N CYS A 60 -14.37 4.96 10.59
CA CYS A 60 -13.26 5.73 11.11
C CYS A 60 -13.70 7.17 11.43
N LYS A 61 -13.43 7.63 12.66
CA LYS A 61 -13.69 9.02 13.05
C LYS A 61 -12.80 9.97 12.25
N THR A 62 -13.26 11.20 12.04
CA THR A 62 -12.55 12.20 11.24
C THR A 62 -11.13 12.50 11.76
N ASP A 63 -10.93 12.53 13.07
CA ASP A 63 -9.64 12.75 13.73
C ASP A 63 -8.68 11.55 13.62
N GLU A 64 -9.24 10.36 13.43
CA GLU A 64 -8.52 9.09 13.24
C GLU A 64 -8.16 8.82 11.77
N LEU A 65 -8.93 9.38 10.84
CA LEU A 65 -8.91 9.05 9.41
C LEU A 65 -7.52 9.19 8.77
N LYS A 66 -6.86 10.32 9.04
CA LYS A 66 -5.50 10.59 8.55
C LYS A 66 -4.51 9.50 8.97
N TRP A 67 -4.57 9.08 10.22
CA TRP A 67 -3.66 8.08 10.77
C TRP A 67 -4.02 6.67 10.31
N ARG A 68 -5.31 6.38 10.11
CA ARG A 68 -5.74 5.11 9.54
C ARG A 68 -5.28 4.95 8.09
N LYS A 69 -5.44 5.98 7.26
CA LYS A 69 -4.91 6.02 5.89
C LYS A 69 -3.39 5.75 5.84
N ARG A 70 -2.64 6.36 6.75
CA ARG A 70 -1.19 6.13 6.92
C ARG A 70 -0.85 4.70 7.32
N GLY A 71 -1.58 4.12 8.27
CA GLY A 71 -1.41 2.72 8.66
C GLY A 71 -1.68 1.75 7.52
N ILE A 72 -2.74 1.99 6.73
CA ILE A 72 -3.06 1.22 5.53
C ILE A 72 -1.92 1.31 4.49
N ALA A 73 -1.43 2.51 4.19
CA ALA A 73 -0.31 2.69 3.27
C ALA A 73 0.97 1.99 3.73
N LEU A 74 1.26 2.04 5.04
CA LEU A 74 2.37 1.29 5.63
C LEU A 74 2.18 -0.22 5.49
N GLY A 75 0.97 -0.73 5.74
CA GLY A 75 0.66 -2.15 5.60
C GLY A 75 0.81 -2.64 4.16
N LEU A 76 0.22 -1.92 3.21
CA LEU A 76 0.41 -2.18 1.78
C LEU A 76 1.90 -2.14 1.42
N THR A 77 2.67 -1.20 1.96
CA THR A 77 4.12 -1.17 1.72
C THR A 77 4.80 -2.42 2.26
N LEU A 78 4.54 -2.79 3.50
CA LEU A 78 5.21 -3.91 4.18
C LEU A 78 4.88 -5.29 3.59
N MET A 79 3.63 -5.54 3.15
CA MET A 79 3.30 -6.77 2.39
C MET A 79 4.16 -6.91 1.13
N ASN A 80 4.55 -5.77 0.59
CA ASN A 80 5.23 -5.66 -0.68
C ASN A 80 6.75 -5.48 -0.54
N VAL A 81 7.26 -5.25 0.68
CA VAL A 81 8.69 -5.10 0.98
C VAL A 81 9.48 -6.35 0.62
N ILE A 82 8.93 -7.56 0.79
CA ILE A 82 9.64 -8.78 0.39
C ILE A 82 9.81 -8.81 -1.13
N GLY A 83 8.77 -8.49 -1.90
CA GLY A 83 8.86 -8.42 -3.36
C GLY A 83 9.81 -7.33 -3.84
N MET A 84 9.80 -6.16 -3.19
CA MET A 84 10.76 -5.08 -3.43
C MET A 84 12.20 -5.52 -3.12
N HIS A 85 12.46 -6.06 -1.93
CA HIS A 85 13.80 -6.43 -1.48
C HIS A 85 14.40 -7.61 -2.25
N THR A 86 13.60 -8.58 -2.65
CA THR A 86 14.08 -9.82 -3.29
C THR A 86 14.09 -9.76 -4.81
N GLY A 87 13.46 -8.75 -5.42
CA GLY A 87 13.22 -8.71 -6.87
C GLY A 87 12.23 -9.77 -7.38
N PHE A 88 11.69 -10.61 -6.49
CA PHE A 88 10.61 -11.56 -6.77
C PHE A 88 9.27 -10.88 -6.50
N TYR A 89 8.77 -10.18 -7.51
CA TYR A 89 7.53 -9.43 -7.39
C TYR A 89 6.25 -10.24 -7.64
N ASP A 90 6.24 -11.55 -7.34
CA ASP A 90 5.12 -12.48 -7.54
C ASP A 90 4.00 -11.95 -8.46
N GLY A 91 4.22 -12.08 -9.77
CA GLY A 91 3.30 -11.60 -10.81
C GLY A 91 2.53 -12.71 -11.52
N LEU A 92 2.47 -13.88 -10.88
CA LEU A 92 1.69 -15.03 -11.34
C LEU A 92 0.35 -15.09 -10.62
N ASP A 93 0.38 -14.89 -9.29
CA ASP A 93 -0.81 -15.01 -8.45
C ASP A 93 -1.19 -13.75 -7.66
N HIS A 94 -0.35 -12.69 -7.67
CA HIS A 94 -0.59 -11.45 -6.92
C HIS A 94 -0.29 -10.20 -7.78
N PRO A 95 -0.85 -9.01 -7.47
CA PRO A 95 -0.47 -7.76 -8.11
C PRO A 95 0.95 -7.34 -7.70
N PHE A 96 1.68 -6.66 -8.60
CA PHE A 96 3.00 -6.12 -8.28
C PHE A 96 2.95 -5.14 -7.10
N ALA A 97 3.99 -5.16 -6.28
CA ALA A 97 4.12 -4.39 -5.05
C ALA A 97 3.76 -2.89 -5.15
N TYR A 98 4.32 -2.22 -6.15
CA TYR A 98 4.07 -0.81 -6.40
C TYR A 98 2.69 -0.56 -7.02
N ASP A 99 2.19 -1.48 -7.84
CA ASP A 99 0.84 -1.41 -8.42
C ASP A 99 -0.23 -1.63 -7.36
N ARG A 100 0.01 -2.51 -6.39
CA ARG A 100 -0.90 -2.76 -5.26
C ARG A 100 -1.02 -1.53 -4.37
N ILE A 101 0.09 -0.87 -4.06
CA ILE A 101 0.10 0.41 -3.33
C ILE A 101 -0.69 1.47 -4.10
N LEU A 102 -0.46 1.62 -5.41
CA LEU A 102 -1.13 2.68 -6.19
C LEU A 102 -2.59 2.37 -6.49
N ASN A 103 -2.92 1.15 -6.92
CA ASN A 103 -4.29 0.74 -7.22
C ASN A 103 -5.18 0.78 -5.97
N SER A 104 -4.66 0.40 -4.81
CA SER A 104 -5.41 0.38 -3.57
C SER A 104 -5.49 1.77 -2.92
N LEU A 105 -4.43 2.59 -2.97
CA LEU A 105 -4.45 3.94 -2.40
C LEU A 105 -5.14 4.97 -3.32
N GLU A 106 -4.90 4.98 -4.64
CA GLU A 106 -5.49 5.99 -5.55
C GLU A 106 -7.02 5.92 -5.65
N LYS A 107 -7.60 4.73 -5.47
CA LYS A 107 -9.06 4.55 -5.50
C LYS A 107 -9.74 5.04 -4.23
N LYS A 108 -9.02 5.09 -3.10
CA LYS A 108 -9.59 5.21 -1.76
C LYS A 108 -9.04 6.40 -0.97
N ILE A 109 -8.00 7.07 -1.48
CA ILE A 109 -7.35 8.22 -0.86
C ILE A 109 -7.20 9.35 -1.87
N ASP A 110 -7.49 10.57 -1.41
CA ASP A 110 -7.39 11.78 -2.21
C ASP A 110 -5.97 11.99 -2.74
N LYS A 111 -5.88 12.30 -4.03
CA LYS A 111 -4.61 12.59 -4.71
C LYS A 111 -3.88 13.82 -4.12
N ASP A 112 -4.64 14.69 -3.47
CA ASP A 112 -4.14 15.91 -2.85
C ASP A 112 -3.67 15.70 -1.39
N ASP A 113 -3.68 14.46 -0.86
CA ASP A 113 -3.09 14.11 0.44
C ASP A 113 -1.56 14.06 0.32
N ASP A 114 -0.96 15.24 0.16
CA ASP A 114 0.45 15.43 -0.17
C ASP A 114 1.38 14.77 0.87
N GLU A 115 0.99 14.77 2.15
CA GLU A 115 1.77 14.12 3.20
C GLU A 115 1.82 12.59 3.05
N LEU A 116 0.71 11.94 2.70
CA LEU A 116 0.68 10.50 2.48
C LEU A 116 1.49 10.13 1.23
N TRP A 117 1.28 10.85 0.13
CA TRP A 117 2.01 10.61 -1.11
C TRP A 117 3.50 10.90 -0.95
N GLY A 118 3.87 11.86 -0.10
CA GLY A 118 5.26 12.11 0.28
C GLY A 118 5.90 10.93 1.00
N TRP A 119 5.17 10.27 1.89
CA TRP A 119 5.63 9.02 2.50
C TRP A 119 5.81 7.92 1.43
N VAL A 120 4.81 7.66 0.59
CA VAL A 120 4.91 6.64 -0.47
C VAL A 120 6.11 6.92 -1.40
N THR A 121 6.35 8.20 -1.74
CA THR A 121 7.51 8.62 -2.54
C THR A 121 8.82 8.26 -1.84
N ALA A 122 8.95 8.56 -0.54
CA ALA A 122 10.15 8.25 0.23
C ALA A 122 10.42 6.74 0.28
N LEU A 123 9.38 5.91 0.36
CA LEU A 123 9.52 4.44 0.34
C LEU A 123 10.05 3.94 -1.00
N PHE A 124 9.51 4.45 -2.12
CA PHE A 124 10.03 4.12 -3.45
C PHE A 124 11.46 4.61 -3.64
N ALA A 125 11.79 5.81 -3.16
CA ALA A 125 13.15 6.36 -3.22
C ALA A 125 14.17 5.51 -2.44
N LEU A 126 13.80 5.05 -1.24
CA LEU A 126 14.64 4.15 -0.44
C LEU A 126 14.89 2.83 -1.17
N HIS A 127 13.83 2.21 -1.71
CA HIS A 127 13.93 0.98 -2.50
C HIS A 127 14.84 1.14 -3.72
N MET A 128 14.68 2.23 -4.48
CA MET A 128 15.52 2.53 -5.63
C MET A 128 16.98 2.75 -5.24
N THR A 129 17.24 3.46 -4.13
CA THR A 129 18.60 3.68 -3.60
C THR A 129 19.28 2.36 -3.30
N GLU A 130 18.60 1.47 -2.55
CA GLU A 130 19.16 0.17 -2.14
C GLU A 130 19.50 -0.71 -3.35
N ASN A 131 18.70 -0.63 -4.42
CA ASN A 131 18.87 -1.43 -5.62
C ASN A 131 19.71 -0.74 -6.71
N ASN A 132 20.34 0.39 -6.43
CA ASN A 132 21.09 1.20 -7.40
C ASN A 132 20.28 1.57 -8.66
N ILE A 133 18.97 1.78 -8.51
CA ILE A 133 18.08 2.24 -9.57
C ILE A 133 18.13 3.77 -9.59
N GLU A 134 18.31 4.36 -10.78
CA GLU A 134 18.37 5.81 -10.94
C GLU A 134 17.04 6.47 -10.56
N GLN A 135 17.08 7.37 -9.59
CA GLN A 135 15.92 8.15 -9.15
C GLN A 135 15.65 9.34 -10.08
N PRO A 136 14.39 9.78 -10.21
CA PRO A 136 14.07 10.95 -11.02
C PRO A 136 14.68 12.21 -10.41
N THR A 137 15.30 13.03 -11.25
CA THR A 137 16.00 14.27 -10.86
C THR A 137 15.19 15.55 -11.09
N LYS A 138 13.98 15.43 -11.67
CA LYS A 138 13.10 16.56 -11.91
C LYS A 138 12.36 17.00 -10.65
N GLU A 139 12.02 18.29 -10.59
CA GLU A 139 11.08 18.82 -9.61
C GLU A 139 9.64 18.44 -10.00
N PHE A 140 8.80 18.23 -9.00
CA PHE A 140 7.39 17.84 -9.14
C PHE A 140 6.50 18.85 -8.44
N GLU A 141 5.29 19.06 -8.96
CA GLU A 141 4.34 20.00 -8.36
C GLU A 141 3.71 19.46 -7.07
N ASN A 142 3.61 18.13 -6.95
CA ASN A 142 3.11 17.43 -5.76
C ASN A 142 3.68 16.01 -5.69
N PHE A 143 3.53 15.36 -4.53
CA PHE A 143 4.06 14.02 -4.34
C PHE A 143 3.31 12.94 -5.13
N ASN A 144 2.02 13.08 -5.43
CA ASN A 144 1.29 12.09 -6.24
C ASN A 144 1.90 11.96 -7.66
N GLN A 145 2.27 13.09 -8.27
CA GLN A 145 3.01 13.11 -9.53
C GLN A 145 4.38 12.43 -9.41
N ALA A 146 5.09 12.65 -8.29
CA ALA A 146 6.35 11.98 -8.02
C ALA A 146 6.17 10.46 -7.96
N VAL A 147 5.25 9.97 -7.13
CA VAL A 147 4.97 8.52 -6.98
C VAL A 147 4.69 7.83 -8.31
N THR A 148 3.93 8.48 -9.21
CA THR A 148 3.63 7.92 -10.54
C THR A 148 4.90 7.75 -11.39
N VAL A 149 5.83 8.71 -11.32
CA VAL A 149 7.09 8.62 -12.07
C VAL A 149 8.03 7.57 -11.47
N TYR A 150 8.14 7.53 -10.14
CA TYR A 150 8.88 6.46 -9.45
C TYR A 150 8.36 5.07 -9.84
N ARG A 151 7.03 4.89 -9.88
CA ARG A 151 6.40 3.65 -10.37
C ARG A 151 6.87 3.29 -11.77
N ASN A 152 6.80 4.23 -12.72
CA ASN A 152 7.15 3.94 -14.11
C ASN A 152 8.61 3.49 -14.25
N ILE A 153 9.54 4.11 -13.52
CA ILE A 153 10.95 3.70 -13.54
C ILE A 153 11.11 2.29 -12.97
N LEU A 154 10.45 1.98 -11.86
CA LEU A 154 10.47 0.64 -11.26
C LEU A 154 9.90 -0.42 -12.22
N GLU A 155 8.83 -0.10 -12.94
CA GLU A 155 8.21 -0.96 -13.95
C GLU A 155 9.14 -1.21 -15.15
N GLU A 156 9.81 -0.17 -15.66
CA GLU A 156 10.80 -0.28 -16.74
C GLU A 156 12.01 -1.12 -16.32
N HIS A 157 12.54 -0.87 -15.12
CA HIS A 157 13.64 -1.63 -14.56
C HIS A 157 13.29 -3.12 -14.44
N ARG A 158 12.07 -3.46 -14.04
CA ARG A 158 11.59 -4.86 -14.00
C ARG A 158 11.64 -5.54 -15.36
N LEU A 159 11.13 -4.89 -16.41
CA LEU A 159 11.12 -5.47 -17.76
C LEU A 159 12.53 -5.79 -18.26
N SER A 160 13.56 -5.12 -17.73
CA SER A 160 14.96 -5.38 -18.08
C SER A 160 15.51 -6.72 -17.56
N TYR A 161 14.93 -7.30 -16.49
CA TYR A 161 15.35 -8.59 -15.91
C TYR A 161 14.65 -9.82 -16.51
N LYS A 162 13.60 -9.65 -17.33
CA LYS A 162 12.88 -10.75 -18.00
C LYS A 162 13.58 -11.25 -19.28
N LYS A 163 14.92 -11.17 -19.35
CA LYS A 163 15.71 -11.69 -20.48
C LYS A 163 16.38 -13.02 -20.17
#